data_AF-A0A6J2R6H2-F1
#
_entry.id   AF-A0A6J2R6H2-F1
#
_cell.length_a   1.000
_cell.length_b   1.000
_cell.length_c   1.000
_cell.angle_alpha   90.00
_cell.angle_beta   90.00
_cell.angle_gamma   90.00
#
_symmetry.space_group_name_H-M   'P 1'
#
loop_
_entity.id
_entity.type
_entity.pdbx_description
1 polymer ?
#
loop_
_entity_poly.entity_id
_entity_poly.type
_entity_poly.pdbx_seq_one_letter_code
_entity_poly.pdbx_strand_id
1 'polypeptide(L)'
;MRFCPFAHRTRLVLTAKGIKHDTININLKDKPDWFLERNPLGLVPTLENPAGEVIYDSPITCDYLEEVYTEKKLLPSSPFGKAQQKMMLEHFSKVTPYFYKIPMGRKNGEDVSALEGELKEKFAKLNEDLVNKKTKFFGGDSITMIDYMMWPWFERLEIFELKHCLDGTPELKKWTERMLEDTAVKATMHSVDTYKAFYKTYVEGKPNYDYGL
;
A
#
# COMPACT_ATOMS: atom_id res chain seq x y z
N MET A 1 13.60 -0.82 -0.07
CA MET A 1 13.19 -1.79 0.96
C MET A 1 11.99 -2.59 0.47
N ARG A 2 12.13 -3.92 0.34
CA ARG A 2 11.18 -4.82 -0.35
C ARG A 2 9.80 -4.93 0.29
N PHE A 3 9.72 -4.74 1.60
CA PHE A 3 8.52 -4.99 2.40
C PHE A 3 7.71 -3.72 2.71
N CYS A 4 8.23 -2.53 2.37
CA CYS A 4 7.57 -1.25 2.65
C CYS A 4 6.22 -1.14 1.89
N PRO A 5 5.07 -0.98 2.57
CA PRO A 5 3.78 -0.84 1.90
C PRO A 5 3.66 0.48 1.12
N PHE A 6 4.32 1.55 1.56
CA PHE A 6 4.32 2.83 0.84
C PHE A 6 5.09 2.73 -0.48
N ALA A 7 6.28 2.10 -0.48
CA ALA A 7 7.02 1.88 -1.73
C ALA A 7 6.35 0.82 -2.64
N HIS A 8 5.53 -0.06 -2.05
CA HIS A 8 4.71 -1.01 -2.82
C HIS A 8 3.69 -0.29 -3.70
N ARG A 9 3.11 0.83 -3.24
CA ARG A 9 2.23 1.68 -4.10
C ARG A 9 2.91 2.04 -5.42
N THR A 10 4.12 2.59 -5.35
CA THR A 10 4.89 2.99 -6.54
C THR A 10 5.24 1.78 -7.42
N ARG A 11 5.63 0.65 -6.83
CA ARG A 11 5.90 -0.59 -7.58
C ARG A 11 4.66 -1.13 -8.30
N LEU A 12 3.48 -1.07 -7.66
CA LEU A 12 2.21 -1.43 -8.30
C LEU A 12 1.94 -0.55 -9.51
N VAL A 13 2.10 0.77 -9.38
CA VAL A 13 1.87 1.73 -10.47
C VAL A 13 2.86 1.52 -11.62
N LEU A 14 4.16 1.39 -11.33
CA LEU A 14 5.20 1.09 -12.31
C LEU A 14 4.88 -0.19 -13.09
N THR A 15 4.52 -1.26 -12.37
CA THR A 15 4.19 -2.57 -12.96
C THR A 15 2.91 -2.51 -13.77
N ALA A 16 1.84 -1.92 -13.22
CA ALA A 16 0.55 -1.81 -13.88
C ALA A 16 0.65 -1.04 -15.20
N LYS A 17 1.51 -0.01 -15.26
CA LYS A 17 1.74 0.82 -16.45
C LYS A 17 2.82 0.26 -17.37
N GLY A 18 3.49 -0.83 -17.02
CA GLY A 18 4.54 -1.44 -17.84
C GLY A 18 5.80 -0.58 -17.98
N ILE A 19 6.07 0.28 -16.99
CA ILE A 19 7.20 1.21 -17.02
C ILE A 19 8.48 0.45 -16.70
N LYS A 20 9.47 0.52 -17.60
CA LYS A 20 10.81 -0.02 -17.36
C LYS A 20 11.51 0.82 -16.30
N HIS A 21 12.05 0.17 -15.28
CA HIS A 21 12.71 0.83 -14.17
C HIS A 21 13.68 -0.13 -13.48
N ASP A 22 14.68 0.44 -12.82
CA ASP A 22 15.54 -0.28 -11.89
C ASP A 22 15.03 -0.09 -10.45
N THR A 23 15.15 -1.13 -9.63
CA THR A 23 14.79 -1.06 -8.20
C THR A 23 16.04 -1.15 -7.34
N ILE A 24 16.35 -0.06 -6.64
CA ILE A 24 17.42 -0.04 -5.62
C ILE A 24 16.78 -0.20 -4.24
N ASN A 25 17.09 -1.30 -3.55
CA ASN A 25 16.59 -1.55 -2.21
C ASN A 25 17.48 -0.89 -1.16
N ILE A 26 16.91 0.07 -0.42
CA ILE A 26 17.57 0.70 0.73
C ILE A 26 17.34 -0.10 2.01
N ASN A 27 18.41 -0.34 2.77
CA ASN A 27 18.35 -0.74 4.18
C ASN A 27 17.92 0.47 5.02
N LEU A 28 16.76 0.40 5.66
CA LEU A 28 16.18 1.56 6.36
C LEU A 28 16.72 1.76 7.78
N LYS A 29 17.51 0.81 8.30
CA LYS A 29 18.20 0.92 9.59
C LYS A 29 19.60 1.52 9.41
N ASP A 30 20.28 1.10 8.36
CA ASP A 30 21.61 1.59 7.98
C ASP A 30 21.51 2.23 6.59
N LYS A 31 21.10 3.50 6.56
CA LYS A 31 20.81 4.22 5.33
C LYS A 31 22.12 4.78 4.76
N PRO A 32 22.43 4.54 3.47
CA PRO A 32 23.66 5.06 2.90
C PRO A 32 23.59 6.58 2.69
N ASP A 33 24.71 7.28 2.86
CA ASP A 33 24.79 8.74 2.77
C ASP A 33 24.30 9.28 1.43
N TRP A 34 24.67 8.62 0.32
CA TRP A 34 24.23 9.00 -1.02
C TRP A 34 22.69 9.02 -1.15
N PHE A 35 21.98 8.16 -0.42
CA PHE A 35 20.51 8.15 -0.46
C PHE A 35 19.94 9.34 0.30
N LEU A 36 20.55 9.71 1.43
CA LEU A 36 20.15 10.87 2.22
C LEU A 36 20.43 12.19 1.49
N GLU A 37 21.48 12.25 0.69
CA GLU A 37 21.75 13.38 -0.22
C GLU A 37 20.64 13.58 -1.25
N ARG A 38 20.03 12.48 -1.73
CA ARG A 38 18.92 12.54 -2.70
C ARG A 38 17.57 12.78 -2.05
N ASN A 39 17.29 12.10 -0.94
CA ASN A 39 16.07 12.27 -0.15
C ASN A 39 16.43 12.51 1.32
N PRO A 40 16.51 13.77 1.78
CA PRO A 40 16.86 14.12 3.15
C PRO A 40 15.92 13.56 4.21
N LEU A 41 14.67 13.18 3.85
CA LEU A 41 13.75 12.51 4.77
C LEU A 41 14.20 11.07 5.07
N GLY A 42 15.03 10.48 4.21
CA GLY A 42 15.50 9.10 4.31
C GLY A 42 14.36 8.09 4.29
N LEU A 43 13.27 8.39 3.57
CA LEU A 43 12.08 7.55 3.44
C LEU A 43 11.97 6.99 2.03
N VAL A 44 11.35 5.82 1.90
CA VAL A 44 11.02 5.22 0.60
C VAL A 44 9.50 5.20 0.42
N PRO A 45 8.97 5.39 -0.80
CA PRO A 45 9.67 5.40 -2.09
C PRO A 45 10.35 6.73 -2.43
N THR A 46 11.36 6.63 -3.30
CA THR A 46 12.02 7.74 -3.99
C THR A 46 12.23 7.32 -5.43
N LEU A 47 11.80 8.14 -6.38
CA LEU A 47 12.09 8.01 -7.80
C LEU A 47 13.18 8.99 -8.17
N GLU A 48 14.11 8.55 -9.01
CA GLU A 48 15.04 9.41 -9.75
C GLU A 48 14.83 9.12 -11.23
N ASN A 49 14.65 10.17 -12.03
CA ASN A 49 14.49 10.03 -13.47
C ASN A 49 15.84 10.20 -14.20
N PRO A 50 15.91 9.95 -15.53
CA PRO A 50 17.15 10.10 -16.29
C PRO A 50 17.75 11.52 -16.30
N ALA A 51 16.97 12.55 -15.97
CA ALA A 51 17.44 13.93 -15.84
C ALA A 51 18.01 14.22 -14.43
N GLY A 52 18.00 13.25 -13.51
CA GLY A 52 18.47 13.39 -12.13
C GLY A 52 17.45 14.06 -11.21
N GLU A 53 16.20 14.27 -11.66
CA GLU A 53 15.14 14.84 -10.82
C GLU A 53 14.65 13.79 -9.82
N VAL A 54 14.51 14.20 -8.57
CA VAL A 54 14.11 13.32 -7.47
C VAL A 54 12.69 13.62 -7.02
N ILE A 55 11.87 12.57 -6.92
CA ILE A 55 10.48 12.63 -6.45
C ILE A 55 10.33 11.65 -5.28
N TYR A 56 9.82 12.11 -4.15
CA TYR A 56 9.54 11.29 -2.97
C TYR A 56 8.10 11.48 -2.50
N ASP A 57 7.70 10.68 -1.52
CA ASP A 57 6.31 10.47 -1.07
C ASP A 57 5.49 9.54 -1.99
N SER A 58 4.83 8.55 -1.41
CA SER A 58 4.21 7.47 -2.19
C SER A 58 3.07 7.95 -3.10
N PRO A 59 2.05 8.68 -2.62
CA PRO A 59 1.07 9.36 -3.50
C PRO A 59 1.72 10.23 -4.58
N ILE A 60 2.71 11.05 -4.22
CA ILE A 60 3.32 12.01 -5.17
C ILE A 60 4.07 11.27 -6.28
N THR A 61 4.87 10.26 -5.95
CA THR A 61 5.55 9.42 -6.95
C THR A 61 4.55 8.73 -7.88
N CYS A 62 3.39 8.31 -7.39
CA CYS A 62 2.35 7.67 -8.21
C CYS A 62 1.64 8.67 -9.13
N ASP A 63 1.32 9.87 -8.63
CA ASP A 63 0.74 10.96 -9.43
C ASP A 63 1.71 11.40 -10.54
N TYR A 64 3.01 11.55 -10.23
CA TYR A 64 4.05 11.86 -11.21
C TYR A 64 4.10 10.82 -12.35
N LEU A 65 4.10 9.53 -12.03
CA LEU A 65 4.11 8.47 -13.04
C LEU A 65 2.84 8.49 -13.90
N GLU A 66 1.68 8.85 -13.34
CA GLU A 66 0.43 8.96 -14.08
C GLU A 66 0.40 10.12 -15.07
N GLU A 67 1.08 11.22 -14.74
CA GLU A 67 1.20 12.40 -15.60
C GLU A 67 2.23 12.18 -16.73
N VAL A 68 3.37 11.57 -16.42
CA VAL A 68 4.46 11.36 -17.39
C VAL A 68 4.15 10.23 -18.38
N TYR A 69 3.62 9.11 -17.92
CA TYR A 69 3.36 7.92 -18.75
C TYR A 69 1.86 7.80 -19.01
N THR A 70 1.42 8.17 -20.21
CA THR A 70 -0.01 8.45 -20.48
C THR A 70 -0.77 7.32 -21.17
N GLU A 71 -0.08 6.26 -21.59
CA GLU A 71 -0.61 5.17 -22.41
C GLU A 71 -1.68 4.35 -21.69
N LYS A 72 -1.48 4.12 -20.38
CA LYS A 72 -2.44 3.43 -19.51
C LYS A 72 -2.80 4.33 -18.35
N LYS A 73 -4.02 4.86 -18.34
CA LYS A 73 -4.53 5.72 -17.28
C LYS A 73 -5.00 4.91 -16.08
N LEU A 74 -4.53 5.29 -14.89
CA LEU A 74 -4.99 4.74 -13.61
C LEU A 74 -5.91 5.72 -12.88
N LEU A 75 -5.90 7.00 -13.24
CA LEU A 75 -6.84 7.98 -12.71
C LEU A 75 -8.02 8.22 -13.68
N PRO A 76 -9.21 8.57 -13.15
CA PRO A 76 -10.33 9.01 -13.98
C PRO A 76 -9.99 10.28 -14.77
N SER A 77 -10.59 10.45 -15.95
CA SER A 77 -10.37 11.65 -16.77
C SER A 77 -11.01 12.91 -16.17
N SER A 78 -12.13 12.76 -15.45
CA SER A 78 -12.86 13.91 -14.90
C SER A 78 -12.17 14.49 -13.67
N PRO A 79 -12.10 15.84 -13.52
CA PRO A 79 -11.54 16.46 -12.32
C PRO A 79 -12.20 15.99 -11.03
N PHE A 80 -13.53 15.84 -11.04
CA PHE A 80 -14.28 15.32 -9.90
C PHE A 80 -13.90 13.87 -9.56
N GLY A 81 -13.77 12.98 -10.55
CA GLY A 81 -13.36 11.60 -10.32
C GLY A 81 -11.96 11.49 -9.71
N LYS A 82 -11.02 12.33 -10.17
CA LYS A 82 -9.69 12.44 -9.55
C LYS A 82 -9.78 12.90 -8.09
N ALA A 83 -10.58 13.94 -7.81
CA ALA A 83 -10.79 14.43 -6.46
C ALA A 83 -11.43 13.37 -5.55
N GLN A 84 -12.39 12.58 -6.05
CA GLN A 84 -12.99 11.47 -5.31
C GLN A 84 -11.96 10.42 -4.88
N GLN A 85 -11.02 10.05 -5.77
CA GLN A 85 -9.94 9.13 -5.40
C GLN A 85 -9.01 9.73 -4.34
N LYS A 86 -8.67 11.03 -4.45
CA LYS A 86 -7.85 11.73 -3.45
C LYS A 86 -8.54 11.82 -2.08
N MET A 87 -9.84 12.13 -2.04
CA MET A 87 -10.61 12.13 -0.80
C MET A 87 -10.66 10.75 -0.14
N MET A 88 -10.84 9.69 -0.93
CA MET A 88 -10.82 8.32 -0.42
C MET A 88 -9.44 7.94 0.13
N LEU A 89 -8.36 8.35 -0.53
CA LEU A 89 -7.00 8.14 -0.04
C LEU A 89 -6.77 8.85 1.30
N GLU A 90 -7.28 10.08 1.44
CA GLU A 90 -7.22 10.85 2.69
C GLU A 90 -8.05 10.20 3.81
N HIS A 91 -9.20 9.59 3.49
CA HIS A 91 -9.92 8.77 4.47
C HIS A 91 -9.13 7.53 4.87
N PHE A 92 -8.52 6.86 3.90
CA PHE A 92 -7.71 5.66 4.13
C PHE A 92 -6.40 5.94 4.89
N SER A 93 -5.85 7.15 4.79
CA SER A 93 -4.69 7.58 5.58
C SER A 93 -4.95 7.46 7.09
N LYS A 94 -6.22 7.58 7.51
CA LYS A 94 -6.68 7.40 8.90
C LYS A 94 -6.94 5.94 9.28
N VAL A 95 -6.88 5.01 8.33
CA VAL A 95 -6.97 3.55 8.54
C VAL A 95 -5.56 2.94 8.66
N THR A 96 -4.61 3.49 7.89
CA THR A 96 -3.20 3.04 7.84
C THR A 96 -2.55 2.85 9.22
N PRO A 97 -2.74 3.73 10.23
CA PRO A 97 -2.12 3.56 11.55
C PRO A 97 -2.53 2.28 12.30
N TYR A 98 -3.73 1.75 12.08
CA TYR A 98 -4.22 0.57 12.80
C TYR A 98 -3.43 -0.69 12.48
N PHE A 99 -2.91 -0.80 11.26
CA PHE A 99 -2.03 -1.88 10.83
C PHE A 99 -0.68 -1.91 11.57
N TYR A 100 -0.33 -0.84 12.28
CA TYR A 100 0.88 -0.77 13.11
C TYR A 100 0.53 -0.74 14.60
N LYS A 101 -0.48 0.05 14.99
CA LYS A 101 -0.90 0.19 16.39
C LYS A 101 -1.39 -1.14 16.98
N ILE A 102 -2.24 -1.89 16.25
CA ILE A 102 -2.79 -3.14 16.76
C ILE A 102 -1.69 -4.19 16.97
N PRO A 103 -0.84 -4.52 15.97
CA PRO A 103 0.21 -5.50 16.21
C PRO A 103 1.24 -5.07 17.27
N MET A 104 1.56 -3.78 17.34
CA MET A 104 2.46 -3.26 18.38
C MET A 104 1.85 -3.37 19.78
N GLY A 105 0.57 -2.99 19.94
CA GLY A 105 -0.14 -3.12 21.21
C GLY A 105 -0.17 -4.58 21.69
N ARG A 106 -0.48 -5.53 20.79
CA ARG A 106 -0.43 -6.98 21.13
C ARG A 106 0.96 -7.41 21.57
N LYS A 107 2.01 -6.98 20.87
CA LYS A 107 3.41 -7.27 21.24
C LYS A 107 3.75 -6.73 22.63
N ASN A 108 3.23 -5.57 22.99
CA ASN A 108 3.43 -4.95 24.30
C ASN A 108 2.53 -5.53 25.41
N GLY A 109 1.64 -6.49 25.08
CA GLY A 109 0.67 -7.05 26.03
C GLY A 109 -0.51 -6.14 26.34
N GLU A 110 -0.78 -5.14 25.49
CA GLU A 110 -1.90 -4.20 25.63
C GLU A 110 -3.22 -4.83 25.12
N ASP A 111 -4.35 -4.42 25.68
CA ASP A 111 -5.67 -4.72 25.11
C ASP A 111 -5.91 -3.86 23.86
N VAL A 112 -6.05 -4.52 22.71
CA VAL A 112 -6.26 -3.88 21.42
C VAL A 112 -7.71 -3.96 20.93
N SER A 113 -8.63 -4.48 21.75
CA SER A 113 -10.02 -4.73 21.35
C SER A 113 -10.72 -3.47 20.85
N ALA A 114 -10.47 -2.32 21.48
CA ALA A 114 -11.00 -1.02 21.05
C ALA A 114 -10.46 -0.62 19.66
N LEU A 115 -9.16 -0.77 19.42
CA LEU A 115 -8.54 -0.46 18.14
C LEU A 115 -9.04 -1.39 17.02
N GLU A 116 -9.26 -2.67 17.32
CA GLU A 116 -9.87 -3.61 16.38
C GLU A 116 -11.33 -3.26 16.07
N GLY A 117 -12.09 -2.80 17.06
CA GLY A 117 -13.45 -2.28 16.88
C GLY A 117 -13.46 -1.09 15.91
N GLU A 118 -12.60 -0.11 16.14
CA GLU A 118 -12.46 1.06 15.26
C GLU A 118 -12.00 0.69 13.84
N LEU A 119 -11.13 -0.32 13.70
CA LEU A 119 -10.73 -0.82 12.39
C LEU A 119 -11.89 -1.51 11.66
N LYS A 120 -12.69 -2.32 12.38
CA LYS A 120 -13.91 -2.94 11.83
C LYS A 120 -14.91 -1.90 11.36
N GLU A 121 -15.13 -0.84 12.13
CA GLU A 121 -16.00 0.29 11.70
C GLU A 121 -15.48 0.97 10.42
N LYS A 122 -14.16 1.14 10.30
CA LYS A 122 -13.56 1.71 9.09
C LYS A 122 -13.71 0.79 7.88
N PHE A 123 -13.54 -0.52 8.06
CA PHE A 123 -13.78 -1.50 7.00
C PHE A 123 -15.27 -1.60 6.63
N ALA A 124 -16.18 -1.47 7.59
CA ALA A 124 -17.61 -1.39 7.32
C ALA A 124 -17.95 -0.18 6.41
N LYS A 125 -17.36 0.99 6.67
CA LYS A 125 -17.52 2.18 5.81
C LYS A 125 -16.99 1.96 4.39
N LEU A 126 -15.82 1.33 4.24
CA LEU A 126 -15.28 0.97 2.92
C LEU A 126 -16.17 -0.04 2.18
N ASN A 127 -16.78 -0.98 2.92
CA ASN A 127 -17.75 -1.91 2.36
C ASN A 127 -19.05 -1.22 1.93
N GLU A 128 -19.57 -0.31 2.75
CA GLU A 128 -20.74 0.52 2.40
C GLU A 128 -20.48 1.34 1.14
N ASP A 129 -19.28 1.91 0.97
CA ASP A 129 -18.89 2.62 -0.25
C ASP A 129 -19.01 1.71 -1.49
N LEU A 130 -18.53 0.46 -1.42
CA LEU A 130 -18.66 -0.51 -2.53
C LEU A 130 -20.12 -0.91 -2.79
N VAL A 131 -20.90 -1.14 -1.73
CA VAL A 131 -22.34 -1.46 -1.82
C VAL A 131 -23.11 -0.32 -2.49
N ASN A 132 -22.84 0.93 -2.08
CA ASN A 132 -23.52 2.11 -2.59
C ASN A 132 -23.13 2.41 -4.05
N LYS A 133 -21.85 2.28 -4.39
CA LYS A 133 -21.36 2.49 -5.76
C LYS A 133 -21.78 1.38 -6.72
N LYS A 134 -21.99 0.15 -6.21
CA LYS A 134 -22.29 -1.06 -7.01
C LYS A 134 -21.22 -1.35 -8.07
N THR A 135 -19.96 -1.07 -7.72
CA THR A 135 -18.81 -1.25 -8.60
C THR A 135 -17.92 -2.39 -8.10
N LYS A 136 -17.13 -3.00 -8.99
CA LYS A 136 -16.19 -4.07 -8.60
C LYS A 136 -15.01 -3.58 -7.77
N PHE A 137 -14.58 -2.35 -8.02
CA PHE A 137 -13.43 -1.67 -7.41
C PHE A 137 -13.83 -0.28 -6.92
N PHE A 138 -12.96 0.37 -6.14
CA PHE A 138 -13.28 1.66 -5.52
C PHE A 138 -13.39 2.81 -6.51
N GLY A 139 -12.69 2.72 -7.65
CA GLY A 139 -12.76 3.68 -8.75
C GLY A 139 -13.73 3.32 -9.89
N GLY A 140 -14.39 2.16 -9.85
CA GLY A 140 -15.28 1.71 -10.92
C GLY A 140 -15.26 0.20 -11.15
N ASP A 141 -15.61 -0.25 -12.36
CA ASP A 141 -15.61 -1.67 -12.72
C ASP A 141 -14.25 -2.22 -13.12
N SER A 142 -13.22 -1.38 -13.15
CA SER A 142 -11.83 -1.73 -13.37
C SER A 142 -10.96 -1.15 -12.27
N ILE A 143 -9.80 -1.77 -12.03
CA ILE A 143 -8.81 -1.28 -11.06
C ILE A 143 -8.32 0.11 -11.46
N THR A 144 -8.22 0.99 -10.48
CA THR A 144 -7.70 2.34 -10.63
C THR A 144 -6.64 2.65 -9.58
N MET A 145 -6.08 3.86 -9.61
CA MET A 145 -5.03 4.30 -8.70
C MET A 145 -5.40 4.07 -7.23
N ILE A 146 -6.62 4.43 -6.82
CA ILE A 146 -7.05 4.31 -5.43
C ILE A 146 -7.01 2.86 -4.91
N ASP A 147 -7.30 1.87 -5.75
CA ASP A 147 -7.24 0.46 -5.38
C ASP A 147 -5.79 0.06 -5.07
N TYR A 148 -4.82 0.43 -5.93
CA TYR A 148 -3.40 0.22 -5.68
C TYR A 148 -2.87 1.02 -4.49
N MET A 149 -3.44 2.19 -4.20
CA MET A 149 -3.04 2.99 -3.04
C MET A 149 -3.45 2.34 -1.71
N MET A 150 -4.48 1.50 -1.69
CA MET A 150 -4.94 0.82 -0.46
C MET A 150 -4.43 -0.61 -0.35
N TRP A 151 -4.22 -1.28 -1.49
CA TRP A 151 -3.86 -2.69 -1.56
C TRP A 151 -2.76 -3.17 -0.61
N PRO A 152 -1.59 -2.48 -0.48
CA PRO A 152 -0.47 -3.00 0.32
C PRO A 152 -0.83 -3.35 1.76
N TRP A 153 -1.80 -2.66 2.37
CA TRP A 153 -2.25 -2.96 3.72
C TRP A 153 -3.20 -4.16 3.78
N PHE A 154 -4.11 -4.28 2.82
CA PHE A 154 -5.03 -5.42 2.72
C PHE A 154 -4.28 -6.72 2.46
N GLU A 155 -3.24 -6.69 1.63
CA GLU A 155 -2.34 -7.82 1.39
C GLU A 155 -1.69 -8.35 2.68
N ARG A 156 -1.45 -7.46 3.66
CA ARG A 156 -0.75 -7.78 4.91
C ARG A 156 -1.71 -8.12 6.06
N LEU A 157 -3.02 -8.17 5.83
CA LEU A 157 -4.00 -8.50 6.89
C LEU A 157 -3.71 -9.84 7.57
N GLU A 158 -3.23 -10.84 6.84
CA GLU A 158 -2.87 -12.12 7.44
C GLU A 158 -1.67 -12.00 8.39
N ILE A 159 -0.68 -11.21 7.98
CA ILE A 159 0.59 -11.04 8.68
C ILE A 159 0.39 -10.33 10.00
N PHE A 160 -0.54 -9.37 10.01
CA PHE A 160 -0.92 -8.62 11.20
C PHE A 160 -2.02 -9.29 12.01
N GLU A 161 -2.49 -10.48 11.61
CA GLU A 161 -3.61 -11.19 12.25
C GLU A 161 -4.84 -10.28 12.40
N LEU A 162 -5.22 -9.63 11.28
CA LEU A 162 -6.34 -8.69 11.17
C LEU A 162 -7.40 -9.17 10.18
N LYS A 163 -7.31 -10.40 9.65
CA LYS A 163 -8.30 -10.92 8.68
C LYS A 163 -9.73 -10.91 9.24
N HIS A 164 -9.91 -11.20 10.53
CA HIS A 164 -11.21 -11.17 11.21
C HIS A 164 -11.82 -9.76 11.27
N CYS A 165 -11.03 -8.70 11.10
CA CYS A 165 -11.58 -7.34 10.99
C CYS A 165 -12.42 -7.15 9.72
N LEU A 166 -12.28 -8.02 8.71
CA LEU A 166 -13.14 -8.01 7.52
C LEU A 166 -14.50 -8.67 7.75
N ASP A 167 -14.77 -9.28 8.91
CA ASP A 167 -16.06 -9.94 9.14
C ASP A 167 -17.21 -8.93 9.07
N GLY A 168 -18.31 -9.33 8.42
CA GLY A 168 -19.42 -8.43 8.09
C GLY A 168 -19.19 -7.52 6.88
N THR A 169 -18.06 -7.62 6.17
CA THR A 169 -17.74 -6.77 4.99
C THR A 169 -17.66 -7.56 3.67
N PRO A 170 -18.77 -8.13 3.17
CA PRO A 170 -18.75 -9.06 2.03
C PRO A 170 -18.24 -8.44 0.72
N GLU A 171 -18.56 -7.19 0.41
CA GLU A 171 -18.09 -6.55 -0.82
C GLU A 171 -16.62 -6.17 -0.73
N LEU A 172 -16.15 -5.79 0.47
CA LEU A 172 -14.73 -5.56 0.72
C LEU A 172 -13.92 -6.86 0.60
N LYS A 173 -14.43 -7.99 1.13
CA LYS A 173 -13.83 -9.31 0.92
C LYS A 173 -13.73 -9.67 -0.57
N LYS A 174 -14.82 -9.52 -1.33
CA LYS A 174 -14.81 -9.73 -2.79
C LYS A 174 -13.82 -8.81 -3.51
N TRP A 175 -13.68 -7.56 -3.07
CA TRP A 175 -12.67 -6.65 -3.60
C TRP A 175 -11.26 -7.18 -3.35
N THR A 176 -10.95 -7.68 -2.15
CA THR A 176 -9.63 -8.28 -1.87
C THR A 176 -9.34 -9.49 -2.75
N GLU A 177 -10.34 -10.33 -3.01
CA GLU A 177 -10.22 -11.50 -3.89
C GLU A 177 -9.92 -11.07 -5.33
N ARG A 178 -10.64 -10.06 -5.85
CA ARG A 178 -10.38 -9.51 -7.20
C ARG A 178 -9.01 -8.84 -7.30
N MET A 179 -8.56 -8.15 -6.26
CA MET A 179 -7.22 -7.55 -6.26
C MET A 179 -6.13 -8.63 -6.33
N LEU A 180 -6.32 -9.78 -5.68
CA LEU A 180 -5.38 -10.90 -5.80
C LEU A 180 -5.33 -11.51 -7.20
N GLU A 181 -6.34 -11.29 -8.05
CA GLU A 181 -6.35 -11.76 -9.43
C GLU A 181 -5.54 -10.86 -10.37
N ASP A 182 -5.30 -9.60 -10.00
CA ASP A 182 -4.61 -8.60 -10.81
C ASP A 182 -3.14 -8.95 -11.08
N THR A 183 -2.70 -8.68 -12.31
CA THR A 183 -1.34 -8.99 -12.75
C THR A 183 -0.26 -8.18 -12.05
N ALA A 184 -0.50 -6.89 -11.76
CA ALA A 184 0.48 -6.04 -11.09
C ALA A 184 0.56 -6.39 -9.60
N VAL A 185 -0.57 -6.71 -8.98
CA VAL A 185 -0.62 -7.27 -7.62
C VAL A 185 0.19 -8.56 -7.54
N LYS A 186 -0.11 -9.57 -8.37
CA LYS A 186 0.61 -10.85 -8.40
C LYS A 186 2.12 -10.69 -8.63
N ALA A 187 2.52 -9.77 -9.51
CA ALA A 187 3.92 -9.55 -9.85
C ALA A 187 4.71 -8.82 -8.75
N THR A 188 4.04 -8.14 -7.81
CA THR A 188 4.70 -7.28 -6.80
C THR A 188 4.50 -7.74 -5.36
N MET A 189 3.61 -8.72 -5.12
CA MET A 189 3.37 -9.31 -3.81
C MET A 189 4.51 -10.22 -3.36
N HIS A 190 4.62 -10.42 -2.05
CA HIS A 190 5.43 -11.50 -1.47
C HIS A 190 4.52 -12.59 -0.90
N SER A 191 5.05 -13.80 -0.75
CA SER A 191 4.33 -14.87 -0.07
C SER A 191 4.04 -14.51 1.39
N VAL A 192 2.99 -15.10 1.97
CA VAL A 192 2.66 -14.93 3.39
C VAL A 192 3.83 -15.34 4.27
N ASP A 193 4.52 -16.44 3.94
CA ASP A 193 5.66 -16.93 4.71
C ASP A 193 6.85 -15.97 4.65
N THR A 194 7.13 -15.42 3.46
CA THR A 194 8.16 -14.39 3.27
C THR A 194 7.87 -13.14 4.09
N TYR A 195 6.61 -12.68 4.11
CA TYR A 195 6.20 -11.56 4.96
C TYR A 195 6.29 -11.89 6.46
N LYS A 196 5.80 -13.06 6.90
CA LYS A 196 5.85 -13.47 8.31
C LYS A 196 7.28 -13.54 8.81
N ALA A 197 8.19 -14.10 8.00
CA ALA A 197 9.59 -14.20 8.37
C ALA A 197 10.28 -12.83 8.45
N PHE A 198 10.07 -11.93 7.47
CA PHE A 198 10.54 -10.55 7.59
C PHE A 198 9.95 -9.87 8.83
N TYR A 199 8.63 -9.95 9.01
CA TYR A 199 7.92 -9.27 10.09
C TYR A 199 8.39 -9.73 11.47
N LYS A 200 8.69 -11.03 11.65
CA LYS A 200 9.31 -11.55 12.87
C LYS A 200 10.62 -10.82 13.19
N THR A 201 11.53 -10.69 12.23
CA THR A 201 12.80 -9.96 12.44
C THR A 201 12.59 -8.48 12.76
N TYR A 202 11.56 -7.86 12.16
CA TYR A 202 11.20 -6.48 12.43
C TYR A 202 10.69 -6.30 13.87
N VAL A 203 9.81 -7.19 14.33
CA VAL A 203 9.29 -7.22 15.70
C VAL A 203 10.41 -7.46 16.72
N GLU A 204 11.40 -8.28 16.40
CA GLU A 204 12.59 -8.52 17.24
C GLU A 204 13.58 -7.32 17.28
N GLY A 205 13.32 -6.24 16.53
CA GLY A 205 14.18 -5.04 16.50
C GLY A 205 15.45 -5.18 15.64
N LYS A 206 15.55 -6.28 14.89
CA LYS A 206 16.67 -6.60 13.99
C LYS A 206 16.14 -6.91 12.59
N PRO A 207 15.45 -5.96 11.93
CA PRO A 207 14.80 -6.22 10.65
C PRO A 207 15.81 -6.68 9.60
N ASN A 208 15.58 -7.86 9.02
CA ASN A 208 16.33 -8.36 7.88
C ASN A 208 15.67 -7.87 6.59
N TYR A 209 16.05 -6.67 6.13
CA TYR A 209 15.48 -6.07 4.92
C TYR A 209 15.78 -6.85 3.63
N ASP A 210 16.76 -7.75 3.69
CA ASP A 210 17.20 -8.59 2.57
C ASP A 210 16.66 -10.02 2.67
N TYR A 211 15.74 -10.30 3.60
CA TYR A 211 15.20 -11.65 3.82
C TYR A 211 14.77 -12.35 2.50
N GLY A 212 15.43 -13.46 2.16
CA GLY A 212 15.17 -14.21 0.92
C GLY A 212 15.98 -13.75 -0.30
N LEU A 213 17.02 -12.92 -0.10
CA LEU A 213 18.12 -12.69 -1.03
C LEU A 213 19.41 -13.31 -0.47
#